data_AF-A0A7Y3L434-F1
#
_entry.id   AF-A0A7Y3L434-F1
#
_cell.length_a   1.000
_cell.length_b   1.000
_cell.length_c   1.000
_cell.angle_alpha   90.00
_cell.angle_beta   90.00
_cell.angle_gamma   90.00
#
_symmetry.space_group_name_H-M   'P 1'
#
loop_
_entity.id
_entity.type
_entity.pdbx_description
1 polymer ?
#
loop_
_entity_poly.entity_id
_entity_poly.type
_entity_poly.pdbx_seq_one_letter_code
_entity_poly.pdbx_strand_id
1 'polypeptide(L)'
;MNPLILTALLARAASAQPALIPPSDDPVDFALTLYRQVAADAGGGNVLVSPFSAREAVGLAYIGARGETADGLSHALRAGRRDDFAAAAERARADLRDADPRVEVLTATSLWLRSDWTFLPDYVHLAQDEFGAEVFRRDFSPKTVDEVNGWVTKETHGRIPAILNSLDPKNDAAVLLDAVYFKGDWRRAFDKMRTKARAWPSASAMTTSASTTARTRTCRPSACPTDRGG
;
A
#
# COMPACT_ATOMS: atom_id res chain seq x y z
N MET A 1 -7.87 -15.23 -16.50
CA MET A 1 -6.52 -14.90 -16.00
C MET A 1 -6.68 -13.59 -15.23
N ASN A 2 -6.90 -13.68 -13.91
CA ASN A 2 -7.23 -12.53 -13.08
C ASN A 2 -6.06 -12.34 -12.11
N PRO A 3 -5.04 -11.52 -12.44
CA PRO A 3 -4.24 -10.94 -11.38
C PRO A 3 -5.02 -9.77 -10.79
N LEU A 4 -4.47 -9.14 -9.75
CA LEU A 4 -4.92 -7.90 -9.11
C LEU A 4 -5.81 -8.15 -7.88
N ILE A 5 -5.15 -8.50 -6.79
CA ILE A 5 -5.57 -8.05 -5.47
C ILE A 5 -4.87 -6.69 -5.30
N LEU A 6 -5.63 -5.69 -4.89
CA LEU A 6 -5.22 -4.30 -4.84
C LEU A 6 -5.67 -3.79 -3.47
N THR A 7 -4.73 -3.31 -2.66
CA THR A 7 -5.03 -2.80 -1.32
C THR A 7 -5.18 -1.29 -1.42
N ALA A 8 -6.31 -0.76 -1.00
CA ALA A 8 -6.43 0.66 -0.66
C ALA A 8 -6.47 0.73 0.87
N LEU A 9 -5.59 1.54 1.47
CA LEU A 9 -5.51 1.67 2.92
C LEU A 9 -6.25 2.93 3.35
N LEU A 10 -7.32 2.77 4.14
CA LEU A 10 -7.96 3.86 4.85
C LEU A 10 -7.36 3.91 6.26
N ALA A 11 -6.49 4.89 6.54
CA ALA A 11 -5.96 5.09 7.88
C ALA A 11 -6.98 5.82 8.74
N ARG A 12 -7.54 5.14 9.75
CA ARG A 12 -8.39 5.75 10.79
C ARG A 12 -7.57 5.77 12.08
N ALA A 13 -7.26 6.96 12.59
CA ALA A 13 -6.40 7.09 13.77
C ALA A 13 -7.05 6.41 14.98
N ALA A 14 -6.46 5.31 15.45
CA ALA A 14 -6.77 4.70 16.73
C ALA A 14 -5.57 4.85 17.66
N SER A 15 -5.81 5.30 18.88
CA SER A 15 -4.78 5.47 19.90
C SER A 15 -4.28 4.10 20.38
N ALA A 16 -3.03 3.77 20.05
CA ALA A 16 -2.27 2.72 20.71
C ALA A 16 -0.88 3.27 21.05
N GLN A 17 -0.44 3.08 22.29
CA GLN A 17 0.88 3.49 22.75
C GLN A 17 1.93 2.49 22.24
N PRO A 18 2.90 2.87 21.39
CA PRO A 18 3.96 1.97 20.96
C PRO A 18 5.06 1.91 22.02
N ALA A 19 5.54 0.71 22.33
CA ALA A 19 6.78 0.51 23.07
C ALA A 19 7.98 1.04 22.25
N LEU A 20 8.90 1.73 22.93
CA LEU A 20 10.04 2.46 22.35
C LEU A 20 11.09 1.52 21.73
N ILE A 21 10.95 1.21 20.45
CA ILE A 21 12.05 0.79 19.56
C ILE A 21 12.65 2.06 18.93
N PRO A 22 13.96 2.31 19.00
CA PRO A 22 14.55 3.47 18.32
C PRO A 22 14.28 3.39 16.81
N PRO A 23 13.85 4.48 16.15
CA PRO A 23 13.57 4.47 14.72
C PRO A 23 14.87 4.23 13.96
N SER A 24 14.98 3.10 13.27
CA SER A 24 15.86 2.98 12.11
C SER A 24 15.11 3.55 10.91
N ASP A 25 15.74 4.41 10.12
CA ASP A 25 15.21 4.84 8.81
C ASP A 25 15.23 3.66 7.82
N ASP A 26 14.34 2.70 8.04
CA ASP A 26 14.31 1.46 7.26
C ASP A 26 12.88 1.16 6.75
N PRO A 27 12.59 1.43 5.46
CA PRO A 27 11.32 1.08 4.86
C PRO A 27 11.06 -0.44 4.81
N VAL A 28 12.11 -1.26 4.89
CA VAL A 28 11.98 -2.72 4.96
C VAL A 28 11.48 -3.15 6.33
N ASP A 29 11.96 -2.55 7.41
CA ASP A 29 11.48 -2.86 8.76
C ASP A 29 10.00 -2.47 8.94
N PHE A 30 9.60 -1.31 8.42
CA PHE A 30 8.18 -0.94 8.34
C PHE A 30 7.37 -2.00 7.58
N ALA A 31 7.85 -2.42 6.40
CA ALA A 31 7.17 -3.41 5.57
C ALA A 31 6.99 -4.76 6.25
N LEU A 32 8.03 -5.26 6.92
CA LEU A 32 7.99 -6.53 7.64
C LEU A 32 7.08 -6.45 8.86
N THR A 33 7.12 -5.33 9.58
CA THR A 33 6.24 -5.08 10.75
C THR A 33 4.77 -5.04 10.32
N LEU A 34 4.45 -4.27 9.27
CA LEU A 34 3.11 -4.18 8.70
C LEU A 34 2.62 -5.56 8.23
N TYR A 35 3.44 -6.28 7.47
CA TYR A 35 3.07 -7.60 6.96
C TYR A 35 2.74 -8.59 8.09
N ARG A 36 3.57 -8.64 9.14
CA ARG A 36 3.34 -9.51 10.30
C ARG A 36 2.01 -9.20 10.97
N GLN A 37 1.69 -7.92 11.15
CA GLN A 37 0.42 -7.50 11.75
C GLN A 37 -0.77 -7.91 10.88
N VAL A 38 -0.74 -7.58 9.59
CA VAL A 38 -1.83 -7.94 8.66
C VAL A 38 -1.99 -9.46 8.52
N ALA A 39 -0.90 -10.22 8.53
CA ALA A 39 -0.92 -11.68 8.48
C ALA A 39 -1.53 -12.31 9.74
N ALA A 40 -1.26 -11.75 10.91
CA ALA A 40 -1.90 -12.18 12.15
C ALA A 40 -3.41 -11.91 12.12
N ASP A 41 -3.80 -10.71 11.70
CA ASP A 41 -5.21 -10.28 11.62
C ASP A 41 -6.00 -11.08 10.58
N ALA A 42 -5.36 -11.52 9.49
CA ALA A 42 -5.98 -12.31 8.44
C ALA A 42 -6.32 -13.75 8.85
N GLY A 43 -5.86 -14.23 10.01
CA GLY A 43 -6.28 -15.52 10.57
C GLY A 43 -6.01 -16.73 9.67
N GLY A 44 -4.93 -16.69 8.88
CA GLY A 44 -4.58 -17.77 7.92
C GLY A 44 -5.18 -17.60 6.51
N GLY A 45 -5.84 -16.48 6.23
CA GLY A 45 -6.24 -16.08 4.88
C GLY A 45 -5.08 -15.64 3.99
N ASN A 46 -5.36 -15.43 2.70
CA ASN A 46 -4.39 -14.85 1.77
C ASN A 46 -4.14 -13.38 2.11
N VAL A 47 -2.88 -12.99 2.23
CA VAL A 47 -2.49 -11.60 2.47
C VAL A 47 -1.77 -11.03 1.25
N LEU A 48 -2.22 -9.85 0.84
CA LEU A 48 -1.48 -8.96 -0.04
C LEU A 48 -1.58 -7.55 0.53
N VAL A 49 -0.45 -6.90 0.68
CA VAL A 49 -0.33 -5.53 1.17
C VAL A 49 0.80 -4.85 0.41
N SER A 50 0.64 -3.56 0.13
CA SER A 50 1.71 -2.70 -0.37
C SER A 50 2.24 -1.85 0.79
N PRO A 51 3.42 -2.18 1.35
CA PRO A 51 4.04 -1.35 2.37
C PRO A 51 4.33 0.07 1.90
N PHE A 52 4.74 0.24 0.64
CA PHE A 52 4.98 1.55 0.07
C PHE A 52 3.73 2.44 0.15
N SER A 53 2.61 1.93 -0.39
CA SER A 53 1.31 2.63 -0.40
C SER A 53 0.82 2.99 1.01
N ALA A 54 0.93 2.03 1.94
CA ALA A 54 0.58 2.24 3.34
C ALA A 54 1.45 3.33 4.00
N ARG A 55 2.75 3.35 3.69
CA ARG A 55 3.70 4.33 4.22
C ARG A 55 3.42 5.73 3.68
N GLU A 56 3.05 5.87 2.40
CA GLU A 56 2.66 7.15 1.79
C GLU A 56 1.39 7.72 2.44
N ALA A 57 0.33 6.91 2.54
CA ALA A 57 -0.95 7.34 3.10
C ALA A 57 -0.82 7.81 4.56
N VAL A 58 -0.09 7.07 5.39
CA VAL A 58 0.17 7.45 6.79
C VAL A 58 1.21 8.58 6.87
N GLY A 59 2.11 8.67 5.89
CA GLY A 59 3.08 9.73 5.71
C GLY A 59 2.44 11.11 5.59
N LEU A 60 1.32 11.22 4.87
CA LEU A 60 0.52 12.45 4.79
C LEU A 60 0.08 12.94 6.17
N ALA A 61 -0.30 12.05 7.09
CA ALA A 61 -0.62 12.44 8.46
C ALA A 61 0.64 12.89 9.22
N TYR A 62 1.75 12.17 9.05
CA TYR A 62 3.01 12.46 9.74
C TYR A 62 3.57 13.83 9.39
N ILE A 63 3.51 14.25 8.13
CA ILE A 63 4.01 15.56 7.71
C ILE A 63 3.19 16.73 8.28
N GLY A 64 1.89 16.50 8.55
CA GLY A 64 0.99 17.47 9.18
C GLY A 64 1.05 17.48 10.71
N ALA A 65 1.43 16.37 11.34
CA ALA A 65 1.37 16.20 12.80
C ALA A 65 2.39 17.08 13.58
N ARG A 66 2.21 17.23 14.89
CA ARG A 66 3.17 17.87 15.81
C ARG A 66 3.15 17.15 17.17
N GLY A 67 4.19 17.38 17.98
CA GLY A 67 4.29 16.81 19.33
C GLY A 67 4.18 15.29 19.35
N GLU A 68 3.52 14.74 20.36
CA GLU A 68 3.38 13.30 20.58
C GLU A 68 2.76 12.55 19.38
N THR A 69 1.86 13.19 18.63
CA THR A 69 1.29 12.61 17.41
C THR A 69 2.35 12.44 16.33
N ALA A 70 3.24 13.42 16.16
CA ALA A 70 4.33 13.31 15.20
C ALA A 70 5.33 12.24 15.62
N ASP A 71 5.64 12.14 16.91
CA ASP A 71 6.57 11.14 17.45
C ASP A 71 6.01 9.71 17.28
N GLY A 72 4.73 9.51 17.60
CA GLY A 72 4.06 8.22 17.42
C GLY A 72 4.01 7.79 15.96
N LEU A 73 3.69 8.71 15.04
CA LEU A 73 3.66 8.44 13.60
C LEU A 73 5.06 8.19 13.04
N SER A 74 6.05 8.98 13.45
CA SER A 74 7.46 8.77 13.07
C SER A 74 7.94 7.38 13.50
N HIS A 75 7.65 6.99 14.73
CA HIS A 75 8.00 5.68 15.25
C HIS A 75 7.33 4.55 14.47
N ALA A 76 6.01 4.66 14.23
CA ALA A 76 5.25 3.66 13.49
C ALA A 76 5.73 3.52 12.05
N LEU A 77 6.03 4.65 11.39
CA LEU A 77 6.52 4.68 10.03
C LEU A 77 7.97 4.25 9.90
N ARG A 78 8.73 4.09 11.00
CA ARG A 78 10.20 3.97 10.92
C ARG A 78 10.76 5.15 10.10
N ALA A 79 10.30 6.34 10.47
CA ALA A 79 10.67 7.59 9.85
C ALA A 79 11.56 8.38 10.81
N GLY A 80 12.66 8.90 10.31
CA GLY A 80 13.56 9.81 10.99
C GLY A 80 12.99 11.21 10.97
N ARG A 81 13.77 12.18 10.48
CA ARG A 81 13.27 13.56 10.33
C ARG A 81 12.23 13.65 9.23
N ARG A 82 11.29 14.58 9.40
CA ARG A 82 10.20 14.82 8.45
C ARG A 82 10.70 15.14 7.04
N ASP A 83 11.64 16.07 6.91
CA ASP A 83 12.14 16.50 5.59
C ASP A 83 12.84 15.33 4.87
N ASP A 84 13.58 14.51 5.63
CA ASP A 84 14.28 13.34 5.09
C ASP A 84 13.27 12.26 4.64
N PHE A 85 12.20 12.06 5.42
CA PHE A 85 11.11 11.16 5.07
C PHE A 85 10.36 11.62 3.81
N ALA A 86 10.01 12.91 3.72
CA ALA A 86 9.31 13.49 2.57
C ALA A 86 10.16 13.37 1.30
N ALA A 87 11.44 13.75 1.38
CA ALA A 87 12.36 13.61 0.25
C ALA A 87 12.59 12.12 -0.14
N ALA A 88 12.52 11.19 0.81
CA ALA A 88 12.60 9.76 0.51
C ALA A 88 11.33 9.23 -0.18
N ALA A 89 10.15 9.73 0.19
CA ALA A 89 8.89 9.43 -0.47
C ALA A 89 8.91 9.89 -1.94
N GLU A 90 9.36 11.12 -2.21
CA GLU A 90 9.54 11.63 -3.58
C GLU A 90 10.46 10.74 -4.40
N ARG A 91 11.66 10.42 -3.90
CA ARG A 91 12.62 9.56 -4.60
C ARG A 91 12.04 8.18 -4.91
N ALA A 92 11.36 7.57 -3.94
CA ALA A 92 10.74 6.27 -4.14
C ALA A 92 9.63 6.33 -5.22
N ARG A 93 8.85 7.41 -5.27
CA ARG A 93 7.87 7.63 -6.36
C ARG A 93 8.57 7.83 -7.70
N ALA A 94 9.68 8.56 -7.75
CA ALA A 94 10.47 8.75 -8.97
C ALA A 94 11.01 7.41 -9.50
N ASP A 95 11.59 6.59 -8.63
CA ASP A 95 12.08 5.25 -8.98
C ASP A 95 10.96 4.33 -9.52
N LEU A 96 9.74 4.45 -8.98
CA LEU A 96 8.58 3.70 -9.47
C LEU A 96 8.09 4.20 -10.84
N ARG A 97 8.16 5.50 -11.12
CA ARG A 97 7.83 6.07 -12.44
C ARG A 97 8.83 5.66 -13.51
N ASP A 98 10.12 5.56 -13.13
CA ASP A 98 11.22 5.18 -14.02
C ASP A 98 11.42 3.65 -14.09
N ALA A 99 10.43 2.88 -13.66
CA ALA A 99 10.45 1.42 -13.76
C ALA A 99 10.60 0.94 -15.23
N ASP A 100 11.10 -0.28 -15.39
CA ASP A 100 11.24 -0.93 -16.70
C ASP A 100 9.92 -0.82 -17.50
N PRO A 101 9.94 -0.42 -18.80
CA PRO A 101 8.72 -0.22 -19.59
C PRO A 101 7.79 -1.45 -19.69
N ARG A 102 8.29 -2.63 -19.32
CA ARG A 102 7.51 -3.88 -19.22
C ARG A 102 6.77 -4.03 -17.89
N VAL A 103 6.91 -3.06 -17.00
CA VAL A 103 6.28 -3.00 -15.69
C VAL A 103 5.41 -1.76 -15.65
N GLU A 104 4.11 -1.99 -15.53
CA GLU A 104 3.11 -0.98 -15.29
C GLU A 104 2.95 -0.87 -13.76
N VAL A 105 3.52 0.18 -13.17
CA VAL A 105 3.23 0.59 -11.79
C VAL A 105 2.49 1.93 -11.85
N LEU A 106 1.28 1.97 -11.30
CA LEU A 106 0.55 3.21 -11.11
C LEU A 106 0.40 3.42 -9.61
N THR A 107 0.79 4.59 -9.14
CA THR A 107 0.60 5.04 -7.77
C THR A 107 -0.18 6.34 -7.81
N ALA A 108 -1.26 6.40 -7.05
CA ALA A 108 -2.08 7.59 -6.95
C ALA A 108 -2.34 7.88 -5.48
N THR A 109 -2.03 9.10 -5.07
CA THR A 109 -2.24 9.58 -3.72
C THR A 109 -3.25 10.73 -3.78
N SER A 110 -4.24 10.74 -2.89
CA SER A 110 -5.18 11.87 -2.78
C SER A 110 -5.42 12.28 -1.34
N LEU A 111 -5.63 13.59 -1.18
CA LEU A 111 -5.90 14.26 0.08
C LEU A 111 -7.25 14.97 -0.04
N TRP A 112 -8.25 14.45 0.66
CA TRP A 112 -9.58 15.05 0.70
C TRP A 112 -9.72 15.81 2.01
N LEU A 113 -10.01 17.10 1.93
CA LEU A 113 -10.06 18.02 3.06
C LEU A 113 -11.48 18.54 3.23
N ARG A 114 -11.96 18.59 4.47
CA ARG A 114 -13.30 19.13 4.73
C ARG A 114 -13.32 20.64 4.43
N SER A 115 -14.26 21.09 3.61
CA SER A 115 -14.26 22.44 3.01
C SER A 115 -14.58 23.56 4.00
N ASP A 116 -15.24 23.24 5.12
CA ASP A 116 -15.57 24.18 6.19
C ASP A 116 -14.39 24.43 7.15
N TRP A 117 -13.26 23.75 6.93
CA TRP A 117 -12.04 23.88 7.74
C TRP A 117 -10.94 24.63 6.99
N THR A 118 -10.16 25.40 7.76
CA THR A 118 -8.97 26.08 7.23
C THR A 118 -7.74 25.20 7.46
N PHE A 119 -7.11 24.76 6.39
CA PHE A 119 -5.87 24.00 6.41
C PHE A 119 -4.68 24.91 6.13
N LEU A 120 -3.56 24.66 6.82
CA LEU A 120 -2.33 25.41 6.61
C LEU A 120 -1.88 25.27 5.14
N PRO A 121 -1.63 26.37 4.42
CA PRO A 121 -1.16 26.32 3.04
C PRO A 121 0.12 25.48 2.89
N ASP A 122 1.06 25.62 3.82
CA ASP A 122 2.32 24.88 3.82
C ASP A 122 2.12 23.36 3.89
N TYR A 123 1.12 22.89 4.63
CA TYR A 123 0.78 21.46 4.68
C TYR A 123 0.23 20.98 3.34
N VAL A 124 -0.65 21.76 2.72
CA VAL A 124 -1.23 21.43 1.42
C VAL A 124 -0.15 21.37 0.34
N HIS A 125 0.76 22.34 0.31
CA HIS A 125 1.88 22.34 -0.63
C HIS A 125 2.81 21.14 -0.41
N LEU A 126 3.14 20.83 0.84
CA LEU A 126 3.99 19.68 1.17
C LEU A 126 3.35 18.35 0.71
N ALA A 127 2.04 18.19 0.87
CA ALA A 127 1.32 17.02 0.37
C ALA A 127 1.35 16.94 -1.18
N GLN A 128 1.25 18.07 -1.87
CA GLN A 128 1.30 18.11 -3.33
C GLN A 128 2.71 17.83 -3.86
N ASP A 129 3.73 18.48 -3.31
CA ASP A 129 5.09 18.45 -3.84
C ASP A 129 5.80 17.14 -3.47
N GLU A 130 5.74 16.74 -2.19
CA GLU A 130 6.53 15.62 -1.66
C GLU A 130 5.81 14.26 -1.74
N PHE A 131 4.49 14.26 -1.88
CA PHE A 131 3.68 13.03 -2.04
C PHE A 131 2.98 12.97 -3.40
N GLY A 132 2.94 14.07 -4.17
CA GLY A 132 2.20 14.09 -5.44
C GLY A 132 0.70 13.97 -5.24
N ALA A 133 0.18 14.38 -4.08
CA ALA A 133 -1.20 14.18 -3.73
C ALA A 133 -2.13 15.07 -4.57
N GLU A 134 -3.18 14.48 -5.14
CA GLU A 134 -4.32 15.23 -5.64
C GLU A 134 -5.15 15.75 -4.46
N VAL A 135 -5.29 17.07 -4.34
CA VAL A 135 -5.97 17.69 -3.19
C VAL A 135 -7.39 18.13 -3.57
N PHE A 136 -8.38 17.65 -2.83
CA PHE A 136 -9.79 17.98 -3.01
C PHE A 136 -10.35 18.61 -1.73
N ARG A 137 -11.13 19.70 -1.87
CA ARG A 137 -11.90 20.27 -0.75
C ARG A 137 -13.38 19.95 -0.93
N ARG A 138 -14.01 19.29 0.05
CA ARG A 138 -15.39 18.78 -0.03
C ARG A 138 -16.14 18.88 1.30
N ASP A 139 -17.46 18.86 1.23
CA ASP A 139 -18.35 19.00 2.40
C ASP A 139 -18.48 17.74 3.27
N PHE A 140 -17.91 16.62 2.81
CA PHE A 140 -17.97 15.29 3.46
C PHE A 140 -19.40 14.76 3.60
N SER A 141 -20.29 15.18 2.70
CA SER A 141 -21.61 14.59 2.51
C SER A 141 -21.53 13.17 1.91
N PRO A 142 -22.65 12.41 1.88
CA PRO A 142 -22.69 11.13 1.15
C PRO A 142 -22.23 11.24 -0.31
N LYS A 143 -22.46 12.38 -0.97
CA LYS A 143 -21.93 12.64 -2.32
C LYS A 143 -20.40 12.61 -2.36
N THR A 144 -19.74 13.12 -1.33
CA THR A 144 -18.27 13.07 -1.22
C THR A 144 -17.78 11.62 -1.14
N VAL A 145 -18.53 10.72 -0.48
CA VAL A 145 -18.21 9.28 -0.43
C VAL A 145 -18.22 8.68 -1.83
N ASP A 146 -19.22 9.01 -2.64
CA ASP A 146 -19.31 8.56 -4.04
C ASP A 146 -18.17 9.12 -4.89
N GLU A 147 -17.79 10.39 -4.68
CA GLU A 147 -16.65 11.01 -5.37
C GLU A 147 -15.32 10.35 -5.01
N VAL A 148 -15.10 10.05 -3.73
CA VAL A 148 -13.92 9.32 -3.25
C VAL A 148 -13.86 7.92 -3.86
N ASN A 149 -14.95 7.15 -3.81
CA ASN A 149 -15.01 5.81 -4.40
C ASN A 149 -14.87 5.85 -5.93
N GLY A 150 -15.40 6.88 -6.59
CA GLY A 150 -15.22 7.12 -8.02
C GLY A 150 -13.77 7.40 -8.40
N TRP A 151 -13.06 8.21 -7.60
CA TRP A 151 -11.62 8.44 -7.77
C TRP A 151 -10.84 7.13 -7.60
N VAL A 152 -11.10 6.36 -6.54
CA VAL A 152 -10.44 5.05 -6.33
C VAL A 152 -10.74 4.09 -7.48
N THR A 153 -11.98 4.02 -7.95
CA THR A 153 -12.37 3.17 -9.08
C THR A 153 -11.59 3.55 -10.35
N LYS A 154 -11.44 4.85 -10.61
CA LYS A 154 -10.68 5.37 -11.76
C LYS A 154 -9.20 4.99 -11.66
N GLU A 155 -8.53 5.32 -10.56
CA GLU A 155 -7.09 5.10 -10.38
C GLU A 155 -6.73 3.61 -10.31
N THR A 156 -7.70 2.76 -10.01
CA THR A 156 -7.52 1.30 -9.93
C THR A 156 -8.03 0.55 -11.15
N HIS A 157 -8.41 1.25 -12.23
CA HIS A 157 -8.98 0.66 -13.45
C HIS A 157 -10.19 -0.26 -13.18
N GLY A 158 -11.06 0.17 -12.26
CA GLY A 158 -12.29 -0.52 -11.89
C GLY A 158 -12.10 -1.72 -10.95
N ARG A 159 -10.90 -1.92 -10.39
CA ARG A 159 -10.59 -3.09 -9.55
C ARG A 159 -11.00 -2.92 -8.10
N ILE A 160 -10.95 -1.70 -7.58
CA ILE A 160 -11.49 -1.35 -6.27
C ILE A 160 -12.69 -0.42 -6.50
N PRO A 161 -13.91 -0.96 -6.55
CA PRO A 161 -15.10 -0.16 -6.83
C PRO A 161 -15.53 0.71 -5.64
N ALA A 162 -15.19 0.31 -4.42
CA ALA A 162 -15.50 1.05 -3.21
C ALA A 162 -14.50 0.72 -2.09
N ILE A 163 -14.08 1.73 -1.35
CA ILE A 163 -13.25 1.61 -0.14
C ILE A 163 -13.91 2.30 1.06
N LEU A 164 -14.70 3.35 0.81
CA LEU A 164 -15.28 4.19 1.83
C LEU A 164 -16.80 4.00 1.87
N ASN A 165 -17.33 3.69 3.05
CA ASN A 165 -18.78 3.46 3.23
C ASN A 165 -19.52 4.72 3.71
N SER A 166 -18.83 5.59 4.45
CA SER A 166 -19.43 6.77 5.07
C SER A 166 -18.33 7.75 5.49
N LEU A 167 -18.68 9.04 5.54
CA LEU A 167 -17.93 10.07 6.23
C LEU A 167 -18.80 10.66 7.33
N ASP A 168 -18.19 11.00 8.46
CA ASP A 168 -18.80 11.75 9.52
C ASP A 168 -18.50 13.25 9.33
N PRO A 169 -19.45 14.04 8.79
CA PRO A 169 -19.22 15.46 8.53
C PRO A 169 -19.01 16.28 9.80
N LYS A 170 -19.20 15.72 11.01
CA LYS A 170 -18.87 16.40 12.27
C LYS A 170 -17.43 16.12 12.71
N ASN A 171 -16.97 14.88 12.57
CA ASN A 171 -15.70 14.44 13.16
C ASN A 171 -14.56 14.25 12.15
N ASP A 172 -14.85 13.93 10.90
CA ASP A 172 -13.82 13.67 9.89
C ASP A 172 -13.34 14.99 9.28
N ALA A 173 -12.06 15.31 9.46
CA ALA A 173 -11.46 16.52 8.90
C ALA A 173 -10.77 16.27 7.55
N ALA A 174 -10.21 15.08 7.36
CA ALA A 174 -9.48 14.71 6.15
C ALA A 174 -9.60 13.21 5.85
N VAL A 175 -9.53 12.86 4.57
CA VAL A 175 -9.35 11.49 4.09
C VAL A 175 -8.02 11.43 3.35
N LEU A 176 -7.15 10.51 3.79
CA LEU A 176 -5.84 10.25 3.19
C LEU A 176 -5.93 8.93 2.45
N LEU A 177 -5.67 8.95 1.14
CA LEU A 177 -5.75 7.76 0.31
C LEU A 177 -4.49 7.58 -0.50
N ASP A 178 -4.05 6.34 -0.55
CA ASP A 178 -3.10 5.88 -1.54
C ASP A 178 -3.66 4.63 -2.23
N ALA A 179 -3.46 4.56 -3.54
CA ALA A 179 -3.84 3.45 -4.38
C ALA A 179 -2.64 3.06 -5.25
N VAL A 180 -2.33 1.76 -5.29
CA VAL A 180 -1.27 1.22 -6.12
C VAL A 180 -1.79 0.12 -7.04
N TYR A 181 -1.41 0.20 -8.31
CA TYR A 181 -1.62 -0.84 -9.31
C TYR A 181 -0.29 -1.35 -9.82
N PHE A 182 -0.16 -2.69 -9.87
CA PHE A 182 1.04 -3.35 -10.34
C PHE A 182 0.71 -4.42 -11.37
N LYS A 183 1.38 -4.33 -12.52
CA LYS A 183 1.35 -5.35 -13.56
C LYS A 183 2.69 -5.37 -14.29
N GLY A 184 3.50 -6.39 -13.96
CA GLY A 184 4.80 -6.61 -14.61
C GLY A 184 4.80 -7.83 -15.52
N ASP A 185 5.46 -7.71 -16.66
CA ASP A 185 5.86 -8.87 -17.44
C ASP A 185 7.05 -9.56 -16.79
N TRP A 186 7.00 -10.88 -16.70
CA TRP A 186 8.14 -11.67 -16.29
C TRP A 186 9.29 -11.47 -17.29
N ARG A 187 10.48 -11.08 -16.80
CA ARG A 187 11.73 -11.06 -17.61
C ARG A 187 11.96 -12.36 -18.38
N ARG A 188 11.49 -13.48 -17.82
CA ARG A 188 11.36 -14.76 -18.52
C ARG A 188 9.92 -15.25 -18.34
N ALA A 189 9.05 -15.08 -19.34
CA ALA A 189 7.64 -15.44 -19.30
C ALA A 189 7.36 -16.95 -19.44
N PHE A 190 6.43 -17.48 -18.64
CA PHE A 190 6.04 -18.89 -18.70
C PHE A 190 5.33 -19.20 -20.02
N ASP A 191 5.55 -20.41 -20.55
CA ASP A 191 4.80 -20.89 -21.70
C ASP A 191 3.34 -21.13 -21.28
N LYS A 192 2.42 -20.37 -21.89
CA LYS A 192 0.98 -20.44 -21.60
C LYS A 192 0.43 -21.84 -21.84
N MET A 193 0.93 -22.57 -22.84
CA MET A 193 0.51 -23.95 -23.17
C MET A 193 0.87 -24.97 -22.08
N ARG A 194 1.77 -24.60 -21.17
CA ARG A 194 2.17 -25.44 -20.02
C ARG A 194 1.40 -25.10 -18.74
N THR A 195 0.51 -24.12 -18.78
CA THR A 195 -0.39 -23.81 -17.66
C THR A 195 -1.48 -24.87 -17.60
N LYS A 196 -1.54 -25.61 -16.49
CA LYS A 196 -2.55 -26.66 -16.29
C LYS A 196 -3.13 -26.55 -14.90
N ALA A 197 -4.40 -26.95 -14.77
CA ALA A 197 -5.02 -27.14 -13.47
C ALA A 197 -4.27 -28.26 -12.72
N ARG A 198 -3.89 -27.99 -11.48
CA ARG A 198 -3.26 -28.95 -10.57
C ARG A 198 -3.86 -28.85 -9.19
N ALA A 199 -3.83 -29.97 -8.48
CA ALA A 199 -4.09 -30.02 -7.06
C ALA A 199 -3.12 -29.10 -6.33
N TRP A 200 -3.67 -28.18 -5.53
CA TRP A 200 -2.94 -27.28 -4.64
C TRP A 200 -3.35 -27.61 -3.20
N PRO A 201 -2.39 -28.00 -2.33
CA PRO A 201 -2.69 -28.19 -0.92
C PRO A 201 -3.03 -26.82 -0.30
N SER A 202 -4.20 -26.72 0.31
CA SER A 202 -4.56 -25.55 1.10
C SER A 202 -4.31 -25.81 2.60
N ALA A 203 -4.28 -24.74 3.41
CA ALA A 203 -4.14 -24.87 4.86
C ALA A 203 -5.38 -25.53 5.50
N SER A 204 -6.53 -25.49 4.83
CA SER A 204 -7.65 -26.36 5.14
C SER A 204 -7.38 -27.74 4.53
N ALA A 205 -7.73 -28.84 5.21
CA ALA A 205 -7.47 -30.20 4.71
C ALA A 205 -8.12 -30.56 3.34
N MET A 206 -8.75 -29.59 2.66
CA MET A 206 -9.19 -29.69 1.27
C MET A 206 -8.10 -29.29 0.28
N THR A 207 -7.96 -30.11 -0.75
CA THR A 207 -7.18 -29.77 -1.94
C THR A 207 -8.03 -28.93 -2.88
N THR A 208 -7.53 -27.76 -3.28
CA THR A 208 -8.19 -26.91 -4.28
C THR A 208 -7.49 -27.06 -5.63
N SER A 209 -8.22 -26.88 -6.72
CA SER A 209 -7.60 -26.87 -8.05
C SER A 209 -7.11 -25.46 -8.37
N ALA A 210 -5.82 -25.30 -8.65
CA ALA A 210 -5.22 -24.03 -9.04
C ALA A 210 -4.53 -24.12 -10.41
N SER A 211 -4.63 -23.05 -11.20
CA SER A 211 -3.88 -22.93 -12.45
C SER A 211 -2.40 -22.74 -12.13
N THR A 212 -1.60 -23.76 -12.39
CA THR A 212 -0.17 -23.75 -12.04
C THR A 212 0.66 -23.66 -13.32
N THR A 213 1.59 -22.70 -13.35
CA THR A 213 2.59 -22.58 -14.43
C THR A 213 3.85 -23.36 -14.06
N ALA A 214 4.47 -24.02 -15.04
CA ALA A 214 5.68 -24.80 -14.81
C ALA A 214 6.74 -24.43 -15.84
N ARG A 215 7.99 -24.27 -15.39
CA ARG A 215 9.16 -24.16 -16.25
C ARG A 215 10.20 -25.16 -15.79
N THR A 216 10.73 -25.93 -16.74
CA THR A 216 11.89 -26.79 -16.50
C THR A 216 13.16 -25.95 -16.68
N ARG A 217 14.05 -25.94 -15.68
CA ARG A 217 15.43 -25.44 -15.83
C ARG A 217 16.39 -26.60 -15.60
N THR A 218 17.44 -26.68 -16.40
CA THR A 218 18.59 -27.54 -16.11
C THR A 218 19.42 -26.83 -15.04
N CYS A 219 19.28 -27.24 -13.78
CA CYS A 219 20.20 -26.80 -12.73
C CYS A 219 21.45 -27.68 -12.77
N ARG A 220 22.64 -27.08 -12.71
CA ARG A 220 23.86 -27.85 -12.38
C ARG A 220 23.75 -28.29 -10.90
N PRO A 221 24.15 -29.52 -10.55
CA PRO A 221 24.01 -30.06 -9.19
C PRO A 221 24.61 -29.18 -8.08
N SER A 222 25.61 -28.35 -8.39
CA SER A 222 26.30 -27.49 -7.43
C SER A 222 25.52 -26.24 -6.98
N ALA A 223 24.31 -26.00 -7.49
CA ALA A 223 23.54 -24.77 -7.21
C ALA A 223 22.10 -25.03 -6.70
N CYS A 224 21.73 -26.28 -6.40
CA CYS A 224 20.49 -26.55 -5.68
C CYS A 224 20.79 -26.56 -4.16
N PRO A 225 20.10 -25.76 -3.34
CA PRO A 225 20.12 -25.97 -1.90
C PRO A 225 19.60 -27.38 -1.64
N THR A 226 20.45 -28.26 -1.13
CA THR A 226 20.03 -29.54 -0.57
C THR A 226 19.37 -29.24 0.77
N ASP A 227 18.10 -28.83 0.75
CA ASP A 227 17.31 -28.80 1.97
C ASP A 227 16.47 -30.08 2.04
N ARG A 228 17.12 -31.10 2.60
CA ARG A 228 16.50 -32.26 3.25
C ARG A 228 17.33 -32.59 4.48
N GLY A 229 17.13 -31.85 5.56
CA GLY A 229 17.06 -32.43 6.90
C GLY A 229 15.59 -32.35 7.31
N GLY A 230 14.96 -33.33 7.94
CA GLY A 230 15.39 -34.47 8.73
C GLY A 230 14.23 -34.73 9.67
#